data_AF-A0AAP0BVF3-F1
#
_entry.id   AF-A0AAP0BVF3-F1
#
_cell.length_a   1.000
_cell.length_b   1.000
_cell.length_c   1.000
_cell.angle_alpha   90.00
_cell.angle_beta   90.00
_cell.angle_gamma   90.00
#
_symmetry.space_group_name_H-M   'P 1'
#
loop_
_entity.id
_entity.type
_entity.pdbx_description
1 polymer ?
#
loop_
_entity_poly.entity_id
_entity_poly.type
_entity_poly.pdbx_seq_one_letter_code
_entity_poly.pdbx_strand_id
1 'polypeptide(L)'
;MAGFSGDETAPFFGFLGAAAALVFSCMGAAYGTAKSGVGVASMGVMRPELVMKSIVPVVMAGLACGLAGLSAGMAIGIVGDAGVR
;
A
#
# COMPACT_ATOMS: atom_id res chain seq x y z
N MET A 1 -9.32 32.67 -1.77
CA MET A 1 -9.12 31.64 -2.81
C MET A 1 -7.91 32.08 -3.62
N ALA A 2 -6.72 32.00 -3.01
CA ALA A 2 -5.51 32.65 -3.52
C ALA A 2 -4.70 31.67 -4.37
N GLY A 3 -4.45 32.08 -5.61
CA GLY A 3 -3.30 31.79 -6.46
C GLY A 3 -2.66 30.40 -6.41
N PHE A 4 -3.11 29.49 -7.28
CA PHE A 4 -2.32 28.36 -7.75
C PHE A 4 -1.36 28.88 -8.84
N SER A 5 -0.20 29.43 -8.45
CA SER A 5 0.89 29.73 -9.39
C SER A 5 1.60 28.43 -9.77
N GLY A 6 2.02 28.29 -11.04
CA GLY A 6 2.47 27.03 -11.65
C GLY A 6 3.63 26.30 -10.95
N ASP A 7 4.33 26.93 -10.00
CA ASP A 7 5.41 26.32 -9.21
C ASP A 7 4.89 25.43 -8.05
N GLU A 8 3.73 25.77 -7.47
CA GLU A 8 3.12 25.05 -6.33
C GLU A 8 2.24 23.86 -6.76
N THR A 9 1.77 23.87 -8.01
CA THR A 9 0.92 22.80 -8.57
C THR A 9 1.60 21.45 -8.62
N ALA A 10 2.88 21.42 -8.99
CA ALA A 10 3.66 20.20 -9.20
C ALA A 10 3.84 19.38 -7.91
N PRO A 11 4.28 19.96 -6.77
CA PRO A 11 4.38 19.21 -5.53
C PRO A 11 2.99 18.83 -4.98
N PHE A 12 1.95 19.65 -5.17
CA PHE A 12 0.59 19.31 -4.73
C PHE A 12 0.06 18.04 -5.40
N PHE A 13 0.22 17.93 -6.73
CA PHE A 13 -0.21 16.73 -7.47
C PHE A 13 0.66 15.50 -7.13
N GLY A 14 1.94 15.71 -6.83
CA GLY A 14 2.85 14.67 -6.33
C GLY A 14 2.40 14.09 -4.98
N PHE A 15 2.17 14.93 -3.97
CA PHE A 15 1.69 14.46 -2.66
C PHE A 15 0.30 13.83 -2.73
N LEU A 16 -0.60 14.38 -3.56
CA LEU A 16 -1.92 13.80 -3.79
C LEU A 16 -1.82 12.41 -4.43
N GLY A 17 -0.95 12.26 -5.44
CA GLY A 17 -0.66 10.98 -6.09
C GLY A 17 -0.02 9.95 -5.15
N ALA A 18 0.94 10.38 -4.31
CA ALA A 18 1.56 9.53 -3.29
C ALA A 18 0.54 9.04 -2.26
N ALA A 19 -0.34 9.94 -1.79
CA ALA A 19 -1.42 9.59 -0.87
C ALA A 19 -2.40 8.60 -1.52
N ALA A 20 -2.84 8.85 -2.75
CA ALA A 20 -3.74 7.96 -3.47
C ALA A 20 -3.12 6.57 -3.72
N ALA A 21 -1.85 6.52 -4.12
CA ALA A 21 -1.13 5.27 -4.35
C ALA A 21 -1.02 4.43 -3.06
N LEU A 22 -0.66 5.06 -1.94
CA LEU A 22 -0.56 4.39 -0.64
C LEU A 22 -1.92 3.88 -0.16
N VAL A 23 -2.97 4.71 -0.21
CA VAL A 23 -4.30 4.32 0.24
C VAL A 23 -4.82 3.15 -0.59
N PHE A 24 -4.68 3.18 -1.91
CA PHE A 24 -5.15 2.10 -2.77
C PHE A 24 -4.33 0.81 -2.59
N SER A 25 -3.02 0.94 -2.44
CA SER A 25 -2.13 -0.20 -2.17
C SER A 25 -2.47 -0.87 -0.82
N CYS A 26 -2.64 -0.08 0.23
CA CYS A 26 -3.08 -0.57 1.55
C CYS A 26 -4.48 -1.19 1.50
N MET A 27 -5.41 -0.58 0.77
CA MET A 27 -6.77 -1.11 0.61
C MET A 27 -6.76 -2.50 -0.05
N GLY A 28 -5.98 -2.68 -1.12
CA GLY A 28 -5.83 -3.96 -1.81
C GLY A 28 -5.21 -5.05 -0.92
N ALA A 29 -4.16 -4.70 -0.18
CA ALA A 29 -3.51 -5.60 0.76
C ALA A 29 -4.45 -6.02 1.91
N ALA A 30 -5.20 -5.06 2.46
CA ALA A 30 -6.16 -5.31 3.53
C ALA A 30 -7.33 -6.20 3.08
N TYR A 31 -7.93 -5.90 1.91
CA TYR A 31 -9.01 -6.73 1.36
C TYR A 31 -8.55 -8.14 0.99
N GLY A 32 -7.36 -8.27 0.40
CA GLY A 32 -6.77 -9.58 0.08
C GLY A 32 -6.57 -10.41 1.34
N THR A 33 -6.02 -9.80 2.39
CA THR A 33 -5.78 -10.42 3.71
C THR A 33 -7.08 -10.79 4.42
N ALA A 34 -8.09 -9.93 4.36
CA ALA A 34 -9.40 -10.19 4.95
C ALA A 34 -10.06 -11.42 4.32
N LYS A 35 -10.01 -11.55 2.98
CA LYS A 35 -10.63 -12.68 2.28
C LYS A 35 -9.88 -14.00 2.53
N SER A 36 -8.55 -13.99 2.53
CA SER A 36 -7.77 -15.20 2.85
C SER A 36 -7.89 -15.60 4.32
N GLY A 37 -8.10 -14.64 5.24
CA GLY A 37 -8.36 -14.89 6.65
C GLY A 37 -9.58 -15.77 6.93
N VAL A 38 -10.68 -15.64 6.16
CA VAL A 38 -11.88 -16.50 6.32
C VAL A 38 -11.55 -17.97 6.02
N GLY A 39 -10.78 -18.23 4.96
CA GLY A 39 -10.33 -19.58 4.62
C GLY A 39 -9.35 -20.16 5.65
N VAL A 40 -8.45 -19.33 6.17
CA VAL A 40 -7.50 -19.72 7.23
C VAL A 40 -8.23 -20.03 8.54
N ALA A 41 -9.26 -19.26 8.91
CA ALA A 41 -10.08 -19.51 10.09
C ALA A 41 -10.83 -20.85 10.01
N SER A 42 -11.37 -21.19 8.82
CA SER A 42 -12.01 -22.49 8.58
C SER A 42 -10.99 -23.65 8.61
N MET A 43 -9.79 -23.45 8.06
CA MET A 43 -8.71 -24.43 8.18
C MET A 43 -8.20 -24.59 9.61
N GLY A 44 -8.26 -23.54 10.44
CA GLY A 44 -7.78 -23.57 11.82
C GLY A 44 -8.53 -24.51 12.75
N VAL A 45 -9.81 -24.79 12.47
CA VAL A 45 -10.58 -25.78 13.23
C VAL A 45 -10.46 -27.20 12.68
N MET A 46 -10.25 -27.37 11.36
CA MET A 46 -10.19 -28.70 10.74
C MET A 46 -8.78 -29.30 10.74
N ARG A 47 -7.74 -28.49 10.48
CA ARG A 47 -6.33 -28.94 10.35
C ARG A 47 -5.36 -27.84 10.82
N PRO A 48 -5.14 -27.68 12.14
CA PRO A 48 -4.35 -26.59 12.71
C PRO A 48 -2.89 -26.57 12.22
N GLU A 49 -2.32 -27.72 11.83
CA GLU A 49 -0.96 -27.80 11.30
C GLU A 49 -0.78 -27.05 9.96
N LEU A 50 -1.84 -26.95 9.16
CA LEU A 50 -1.80 -26.27 7.87
C LEU A 50 -1.94 -24.75 7.97
N VAL A 51 -2.43 -24.22 9.11
CA VAL A 51 -2.58 -22.77 9.35
C VAL A 51 -1.24 -22.06 9.26
N MET A 52 -0.22 -22.64 9.90
CA MET A 52 1.11 -22.03 9.96
C MET A 52 1.76 -21.94 8.57
N LYS A 53 1.56 -22.96 7.73
CA LYS A 53 2.00 -22.94 6.33
C LYS A 53 1.22 -21.97 5.44
N SER A 54 -0.07 -21.78 5.71
CA SER A 54 -0.95 -20.87 4.95
C SER A 54 -0.85 -19.41 5.40
N ILE A 55 -0.28 -19.11 6.58
CA ILE A 55 0.07 -17.75 7.01
C ILE A 55 1.23 -17.17 6.19
N VAL A 56 2.19 -18.00 5.75
CA VAL A 56 3.35 -17.54 4.97
C VAL A 56 2.95 -16.72 3.74
N PRO A 57 2.07 -17.20 2.84
CA PRO A 57 1.64 -16.40 1.68
C PRO A 57 0.85 -15.14 2.07
N VAL A 58 0.14 -15.14 3.19
CA VAL A 58 -0.58 -13.94 3.68
C VAL A 58 0.42 -12.83 4.04
N VAL A 59 1.47 -13.18 4.78
CA VAL A 59 2.54 -12.23 5.14
C VAL A 59 3.30 -11.77 3.91
N MET A 60 3.61 -12.68 2.98
CA MET A 60 4.30 -12.32 1.73
C MET A 60 3.49 -11.34 0.88
N ALA A 61 2.18 -11.56 0.75
CA ALA A 61 1.30 -10.64 0.03
C ALA A 61 1.22 -9.26 0.71
N GLY A 62 1.09 -9.23 2.04
CA GLY A 62 1.05 -7.99 2.80
C GLY A 62 2.35 -7.18 2.69
N LEU A 63 3.50 -7.83 2.85
CA LEU A 63 4.81 -7.17 2.73
C LEU A 63 5.10 -6.69 1.31
N ALA A 64 4.79 -7.50 0.29
CA ALA A 64 5.00 -7.11 -1.11
C ALA A 64 4.20 -5.85 -1.46
N CYS A 65 2.93 -5.78 -1.04
CA CYS A 65 2.08 -4.63 -1.32
C CYS A 65 2.52 -3.39 -0.51
N GLY A 66 2.79 -3.55 0.79
CA GLY A 66 3.21 -2.45 1.67
C GLY A 66 4.55 -1.83 1.25
N LEU A 67 5.55 -2.66 0.90
CA LEU A 67 6.85 -2.18 0.44
C LEU A 67 6.77 -1.53 -0.95
N ALA A 68 5.93 -2.07 -1.84
CA ALA A 68 5.67 -1.44 -3.14
C ALA A 68 5.06 -0.04 -2.97
N GLY A 69 4.02 0.12 -2.15
CA GLY A 69 3.40 1.41 -1.85
C GLY A 69 4.37 2.40 -1.20
N LEU A 70 5.17 1.94 -0.23
CA LEU A 70 6.16 2.76 0.45
C LEU A 70 7.28 3.23 -0.48
N SER A 71 7.80 2.34 -1.34
CA SER A 71 8.81 2.69 -2.35
C SER A 71 8.27 3.68 -3.39
N ALA A 72 7.02 3.52 -3.81
CA ALA A 72 6.36 4.43 -4.74
C ALA A 72 6.17 5.82 -4.12
N GLY A 73 5.68 5.90 -2.87
CA GLY A 73 5.55 7.16 -2.15
C GLY A 73 6.90 7.86 -1.93
N MET A 74 7.94 7.09 -1.60
CA MET A 74 9.30 7.60 -1.48
C MET A 74 9.79 8.19 -2.81
N ALA A 75 9.68 7.44 -3.91
CA ALA A 75 10.08 7.87 -5.25
C ALA A 75 9.38 9.17 -5.69
N ILE A 76 8.07 9.28 -5.44
CA ILE A 76 7.30 10.49 -5.75
C ILE A 76 7.78 11.67 -4.90
N GLY A 77 8.10 11.46 -3.62
CA GLY A 77 8.66 12.49 -2.74
C GLY A 77 10.00 13.04 -3.23
N ILE A 78 10.93 12.17 -3.67
CA ILE A 78 12.23 12.61 -4.20
C ILE A 78 12.08 13.40 -5.50
N VAL A 79 11.18 12.96 -6.39
CA VAL A 79 10.90 13.68 -7.65
C VAL A 79 10.20 15.02 -7.37
N GLY A 80 9.31 15.07 -6.39
CA GLY A 80 8.64 16.31 -5.96
C GLY A 80 9.63 17.35 -5.41
N ASP A 81 10.57 16.92 -4.56
CA ASP A 81 11.65 17.78 -4.07
C ASP A 81 12.54 18.28 -5.22
N ALA A 82 12.85 17.41 -6.19
CA ALA A 82 13.62 17.78 -7.37
C ALA A 82 12.92 18.76 -8.33
N GLY A 83 11.58 18.81 -8.31
CA GLY A 83 10.80 19.73 -9.14
C GLY A 83 10.57 21.11 -8.53
N VAL A 84 10.85 21.29 -7.22
CA VAL A 84 10.72 22.55 -6.48
C VAL A 84 11.99 23.41 -6.51
N ARG A 85 13.14 22.81 -6.84
CA ARG A 85 14.45 23.47 -6.96
C ARG A 85 14.86 23.62 -8.42
#